data_AF-A0A937QM26-F1
#
_entry.id   AF-A0A937QM26-F1
#
_cell.length_a   1.000
_cell.length_b   1.000
_cell.length_c   1.000
_cell.angle_alpha   90.00
_cell.angle_beta   90.00
_cell.angle_gamma   90.00
#
_symmetry.space_group_name_H-M   'P 1'
#
loop_
_entity.id
_entity.type
_entity.pdbx_description
1 polymer ?
#
loop_
_entity_poly.entity_id
_entity_poly.type
_entity_poly.pdbx_seq_one_letter_code
_entity_poly.pdbx_strand_id
1 'polypeptide(L)'
;MRSQQKPKEQDPWSILDVPPEAGDDEIRAAYMRKVKEYPPDRCGPEFEKIRDAYDQLKDPYRRAKYLILGATPDRPLESLLDDVPATRRHIGPEPWLAVMKSQRKEQQR
;
A
#
# COMPACT_ATOMS: atom_id res chain seq x y z
N MET A 1 -16.90 15.47 -7.89
CA MET A 1 -16.09 14.26 -7.64
C MET A 1 -14.69 14.71 -7.24
N ARG A 2 -14.38 14.78 -5.93
CA ARG A 2 -13.04 15.14 -5.45
C ARG A 2 -12.29 13.86 -5.14
N SER A 3 -11.28 13.54 -5.94
CA SER A 3 -10.27 12.55 -5.60
C SER A 3 -9.63 12.99 -4.28
N GLN A 4 -9.85 12.20 -3.22
CA GLN A 4 -9.20 12.40 -1.93
C GLN A 4 -7.73 12.01 -2.09
N GLN A 5 -6.93 12.90 -2.66
CA GLN A 5 -5.48 12.85 -2.54
C GLN A 5 -5.19 13.08 -1.04
N LYS A 6 -5.03 12.01 -0.26
CA LYS A 6 -4.58 12.15 1.13
C LYS A 6 -3.21 12.84 1.13
N PRO A 7 -2.95 13.77 2.06
CA PRO A 7 -1.67 14.46 2.13
C PRO A 7 -0.56 13.43 2.35
N LYS A 8 0.50 13.57 1.55
CA LYS A 8 1.71 12.72 1.55
C LYS A 8 2.39 12.62 2.93
N GLU A 9 2.05 13.54 3.85
CA GLU A 9 2.58 13.66 5.20
C GLU A 9 2.12 12.57 6.18
N GLN A 10 1.13 11.72 5.83
CA GLN A 10 0.67 10.63 6.70
C GLN A 10 0.97 9.24 6.15
N ASP A 11 1.68 9.14 5.03
CA ASP A 11 1.99 7.85 4.42
C ASP A 11 3.23 7.20 5.08
N PRO A 12 3.12 5.99 5.66
CA PRO A 12 4.24 5.34 6.35
C PRO A 12 5.50 5.18 5.49
N TRP A 13 5.32 4.92 4.19
CA TRP A 13 6.41 4.77 3.22
C TRP A 13 7.15 6.09 3.00
N SER A 14 6.39 7.18 2.88
CA SER A 14 6.93 8.53 2.74
C SER A 14 7.66 9.01 4.02
N ILE A 15 7.16 8.65 5.21
CA ILE A 15 7.79 8.99 6.50
C ILE A 15 9.13 8.27 6.68
N LEU A 16 9.19 6.98 6.33
CA LEU A 16 10.43 6.20 6.39
C LEU A 16 11.34 6.41 5.17
N ASP A 17 10.88 7.17 4.16
CA ASP A 17 11.65 7.47 2.94
C ASP A 17 12.08 6.17 2.23
N VAL A 18 11.11 5.27 2.02
CA VAL A 18 11.26 3.96 1.38
C VAL A 18 10.17 3.74 0.31
N PRO A 19 10.47 2.97 -0.76
CA PRO A 19 9.46 2.65 -1.76
C PRO A 19 8.39 1.67 -1.20
N PRO A 20 7.15 1.67 -1.73
CA PRO A 20 6.09 0.74 -1.34
C PRO A 20 6.45 -0.75 -1.50
N GLU A 21 7.37 -1.04 -2.41
CA GLU A 21 7.87 -2.38 -2.71
C GLU A 21 8.99 -2.82 -1.75
N ALA A 22 9.42 -1.96 -0.82
CA ALA A 22 10.57 -2.24 0.03
C ALA A 22 10.36 -3.50 0.88
N GLY A 23 11.46 -4.26 1.00
CA GLY A 23 11.51 -5.45 1.84
C GLY A 23 11.62 -5.11 3.33
N ASP A 24 11.35 -6.09 4.20
CA ASP A 24 11.39 -5.90 5.65
C ASP A 24 12.77 -5.41 6.15
N ASP A 25 13.85 -5.86 5.49
CA ASP A 25 15.22 -5.45 5.83
C ASP A 25 15.50 -3.99 5.44
N GLU A 26 14.98 -3.53 4.30
CA GLU A 26 15.10 -2.15 3.85
C GLU A 26 14.31 -1.21 4.77
N ILE A 27 13.09 -1.61 5.16
CA ILE A 27 12.24 -0.88 6.12
C ILE A 27 12.96 -0.77 7.47
N ARG A 28 13.58 -1.85 7.96
CA ARG A 28 14.35 -1.84 9.21
C ARG A 28 15.58 -0.93 9.11
N ALA A 29 16.32 -1.00 8.00
CA ALA A 29 17.49 -0.17 7.77
C ALA A 29 17.11 1.33 7.73
N ALA A 30 16.00 1.66 7.06
CA ALA A 30 15.48 3.03 6.98
C ALA A 30 15.05 3.56 8.35
N TYR A 31 14.36 2.75 9.15
CA TYR A 31 14.03 3.09 10.54
C TYR A 31 15.29 3.40 11.36
N MET A 32 16.31 2.54 11.31
CA MET A 32 17.56 2.79 12.05
C MET A 32 18.29 4.06 11.61
N ARG A 33 18.27 4.39 10.30
CA ARG A 33 18.79 5.66 9.78
C ARG A 33 18.02 6.85 10.37
N LYS A 34 16.69 6.79 10.35
CA LYS A 34 15.82 7.84 10.88
C LYS A 34 15.94 8.03 12.40
N VAL A 35 16.11 6.96 13.17
CA VAL A 35 16.35 7.06 14.63
C VAL A 35 17.69 7.74 14.95
N LYS A 36 18.72 7.53 14.12
CA LYS A 36 20.00 8.24 14.26
C LYS A 36 19.88 9.72 13.92
N GLU A 37 19.07 10.05 12.92
CA GLU A 37 18.80 11.43 12.47
C GLU A 37 17.90 12.19 13.47
N TYR A 38 16.92 11.50 14.05
CA TYR A 38 15.94 12.03 15.01
C TYR A 38 15.97 11.22 16.31
N PRO A 39 16.94 11.50 17.20
CA PRO A 39 17.02 10.82 18.49
C PRO A 39 15.81 11.16 19.37
N PRO A 40 15.28 10.20 20.14
CA PRO A 40 14.10 10.42 21.00
C PRO A 40 14.33 11.49 22.07
N ASP A 41 15.58 11.69 22.49
CA ASP A 41 15.97 12.66 23.53
C ASP A 41 15.89 14.13 23.05
N ARG A 42 16.02 14.38 21.74
CA ARG A 42 16.04 15.74 21.17
C ARG A 42 14.86 16.01 20.23
N CYS A 43 14.34 14.98 19.59
CA CYS A 43 13.33 15.06 18.54
C CYS A 43 12.18 14.07 18.82
N GLY A 44 11.60 14.15 20.02
CA GLY A 44 10.51 13.29 20.47
C GLY A 44 9.32 13.19 19.50
N PRO A 45 8.69 14.31 19.07
CA PRO A 45 7.51 14.23 18.21
C PRO A 45 7.81 13.72 16.79
N GLU A 46 8.99 13.99 16.24
CA GLU A 46 9.43 13.41 14.97
C GLU A 46 9.72 11.91 15.10
N PHE A 47 10.38 11.51 16.19
CA PHE A 47 10.66 10.11 16.50
C PHE A 47 9.36 9.30 16.63
N GLU A 48 8.33 9.86 17.25
CA GLU A 48 7.02 9.22 17.39
C GLU A 48 6.39 8.91 16.02
N LYS A 49 6.41 9.88 15.08
CA LYS A 49 5.95 9.67 13.71
C LYS A 49 6.73 8.57 12.98
N ILE A 50 8.05 8.54 13.15
CA ILE A 50 8.93 7.53 12.56
C ILE A 50 8.61 6.13 13.12
N ARG A 51 8.39 6.04 14.43
CA ARG A 51 8.02 4.81 15.11
C ARG A 51 6.66 4.31 14.64
N ASP A 52 5.66 5.18 14.57
CA ASP A 52 4.31 4.82 14.14
C ASP A 52 4.29 4.33 12.68
N ALA A 53 5.10 4.93 11.81
CA ALA A 53 5.28 4.46 10.44
C ALA A 53 5.92 3.07 10.39
N TYR A 54 6.95 2.83 11.21
CA TYR A 54 7.60 1.52 11.29
C TYR A 54 6.67 0.44 11.84
N ASP A 55 5.91 0.72 12.90
CA ASP A 55 5.00 -0.26 13.50
C ASP A 55 3.88 -0.71 12.54
N GLN A 56 3.49 0.16 11.60
CA GLN A 56 2.55 -0.18 10.53
C GLN A 56 3.18 -1.09 9.46
N LEU A 57 4.46 -0.92 9.15
CA LEU A 57 5.14 -1.60 8.04
C LEU A 57 5.93 -2.85 8.45
N LYS A 58 6.28 -2.99 9.74
CA LYS A 58 7.13 -4.05 10.29
C LYS A 58 6.58 -5.47 10.12
N ASP A 59 5.27 -5.64 10.18
CA ASP A 59 4.62 -6.95 10.11
C ASP A 59 4.08 -7.19 8.70
N PRO A 60 4.58 -8.18 7.94
CA PRO A 60 4.16 -8.43 6.57
C PRO A 60 2.66 -8.74 6.46
N TYR A 61 2.04 -9.34 7.49
CA TYR A 61 0.60 -9.55 7.52
C TYR A 61 -0.16 -8.23 7.72
N ARG A 62 0.30 -7.36 8.62
CA ARG A 62 -0.29 -6.01 8.81
C ARG A 62 -0.06 -5.12 7.58
N ARG A 63 1.09 -5.24 6.92
CA ARG A 63 1.44 -4.56 5.67
C ARG A 63 0.54 -5.02 4.54
N ALA A 64 0.36 -6.33 4.35
CA ALA A 64 -0.59 -6.86 3.37
C ALA A 64 -2.02 -6.41 3.67
N LYS A 65 -2.43 -6.43 4.95
CA LYS A 65 -3.74 -5.92 5.39
C LYS A 65 -3.90 -4.43 5.03
N TYR A 66 -2.88 -3.60 5.27
CA TYR A 66 -2.87 -2.18 4.93
C TYR A 66 -2.93 -1.93 3.41
N LEU A 67 -2.18 -2.70 2.62
CA LEU A 67 -2.17 -2.60 1.15
C LEU A 67 -3.50 -3.06 0.52
N ILE A 68 -4.12 -4.10 1.08
CA ILE A 68 -5.36 -4.70 0.54
C ILE A 68 -6.61 -3.96 1.04
N LEU A 69 -6.68 -3.61 2.33
CA LEU A 69 -7.87 -3.01 2.95
C LEU A 69 -7.76 -1.48 3.13
N GLY A 70 -6.60 -0.88 2.88
CA GLY A 70 -6.33 0.53 3.22
C GLY A 70 -6.17 0.75 4.73
N ALA A 71 -6.15 2.02 5.14
CA ALA A 71 -5.84 2.46 6.51
C ALA A 71 -6.92 2.16 7.58
N THR A 72 -7.88 1.28 7.31
CA THR A 72 -8.88 0.83 8.30
C THR A 72 -8.61 -0.62 8.69
N PRO A 73 -7.60 -0.88 9.54
CA PRO A 73 -7.27 -2.23 10.00
C PRO A 73 -8.31 -2.81 10.96
N ASP A 74 -9.27 -2.01 11.43
CA ASP A 74 -10.31 -2.33 12.40
C ASP A 74 -11.66 -2.70 11.77
N ARG A 75 -11.88 -2.41 10.48
CA ARG A 75 -13.11 -2.79 9.78
C ARG A 75 -13.12 -4.32 9.54
N PRO A 76 -14.20 -5.04 9.90
CA PRO A 76 -14.35 -6.45 9.51
C PRO A 76 -14.39 -6.57 7.98
N LEU A 77 -13.80 -7.63 7.44
CA LEU A 77 -13.71 -7.86 5.99
C LEU A 77 -15.06 -7.71 5.27
N GLU A 78 -16.13 -8.20 5.90
CA GLU A 78 -17.51 -8.13 5.39
C GLU A 78 -17.93 -6.70 5.04
N SER A 79 -17.56 -5.75 5.87
CA SER A 79 -17.99 -4.36 5.68
C SER A 79 -17.29 -3.67 4.50
N LEU A 80 -16.20 -4.23 3.96
CA LEU A 80 -15.63 -3.74 2.70
C LEU A 80 -16.48 -4.13 1.49
N LEU A 81 -17.33 -5.14 1.61
CA LEU A 81 -18.25 -5.56 0.54
C LEU A 81 -19.40 -4.56 0.37
N ASP A 82 -19.70 -3.76 1.39
CA ASP A 82 -20.73 -2.71 1.34
C ASP A 82 -20.44 -1.66 0.26
N ASP A 83 -19.15 -1.40 0.02
CA ASP A 83 -18.67 -0.40 -0.96
C ASP A 83 -18.38 -1.03 -2.34
N VAL A 84 -18.50 -2.35 -2.49
CA VAL A 84 -18.36 -3.02 -3.78
C VAL A 84 -19.68 -2.85 -4.53
N PRO A 85 -19.69 -2.15 -5.69
CA PRO A 85 -20.91 -2.01 -6.46
C PRO A 85 -21.42 -3.41 -6.84
N ALA A 86 -22.64 -3.75 -6.41
CA ALA A 86 -23.28 -5.05 -6.63
C ALA A 86 -23.41 -5.44 -8.12
N THR A 87 -23.19 -4.49 -9.03
CA THR A 87 -23.20 -4.71 -10.46
C THR A 87 -21.83 -5.15 -10.97
N ARG A 88 -21.67 -6.48 -11.15
CA ARG A 88 -20.67 -6.98 -12.10
C ARG A 88 -20.98 -6.33 -13.45
N ARG A 89 -20.07 -5.50 -13.95
CA ARG A 89 -20.12 -5.04 -15.34
C ARG A 89 -20.09 -6.30 -16.20
N HIS A 90 -21.20 -6.59 -16.88
CA HIS A 90 -21.25 -7.69 -17.84
C HIS A 90 -20.40 -7.29 -19.04
N ILE A 91 -19.11 -7.61 -18.96
CA ILE A 91 -18.20 -7.45 -20.08
C ILE A 91 -18.53 -8.61 -21.03
N GLY A 92 -19.12 -8.30 -22.19
CA GLY A 92 -19.43 -9.30 -23.22
C GLY A 92 -18.18 -10.04 -23.68
N PRO A 93 -18.30 -11.05 -24.56
CA PRO A 93 -17.16 -11.87 -24.96
C PRO A 93 -16.08 -11.08 -25.73
N GLU A 94 -16.37 -9.88 -26.22
CA GLU A 94 -15.48 -9.09 -27.07
C GLU A 94 -14.11 -8.76 -26.45
N PRO A 95 -14.00 -8.29 -25.19
CA PRO A 95 -12.69 -8.04 -24.59
C PRO A 95 -11.90 -9.32 -24.31
N TRP A 96 -12.58 -10.45 -24.07
CA TRP A 96 -11.94 -11.77 -23.96
C TRP A 96 -11.44 -12.29 -25.31
N LEU A 97 -12.23 -12.13 -26.38
CA LEU A 97 -11.81 -12.48 -27.74
C LEU A 97 -10.64 -11.61 -28.23
N ALA A 98 -10.60 -10.34 -27.83
CA ALA A 98 -9.49 -9.44 -28.13
C ALA A 98 -8.17 -9.92 -27.51
N VAL A 99 -8.20 -10.37 -26.25
CA VAL A 99 -7.03 -10.95 -25.56
C VAL A 99 -6.61 -12.29 -26.17
N MET A 100 -7.55 -13.13 -26.62
CA MET A 100 -7.18 -14.40 -27.26
C MET A 100 -6.60 -14.22 -28.67
N LYS A 101 -6.94 -13.13 -29.36
CA LYS A 101 -6.38 -12.82 -30.68
C LYS A 101 -4.98 -12.23 -30.61
N SER A 102 -4.56 -11.65 -29.48
CA SER A 102 -3.18 -11.15 -29.31
C SER A 102 -2.15 -12.27 -29.12
N GLN A 103 -2.56 -13.45 -28.63
CA GLN A 103 -1.69 -14.62 -28.45
C GLN A 103 -1.32 -15.34 -29.76
N ARG A 104 -1.99 -15.04 -30.88
CA ARG A 104 -1.78 -15.75 -32.17
C ARG A 104 -0.79 -15.05 -33.11
N LYS A 105 -0.32 -13.84 -32.76
CA LYS A 105 0.69 -13.12 -33.56
C LYS A 105 2.13 -13.31 -33.08
N GLU A 106 2.36 -13.90 -31.91
CA GLU A 106 3.72 -14.13 -31.38
C GLU A 106 4.34 -15.46 -31.82
N GLN A 107 3.53 -16.46 -32.25
CA GLN A 107 4.03 -17.78 -32.67
C GLN A 107 4.37 -17.89 -34.16
N GLN A 108 4.32 -16.78 -34.89
CA GLN A 108 4.66 -16.74 -36.31
C GLN A 108 5.62 -15.58 -36.57
N ARG A 109 6.72 -15.57 -35.83
CA ARG A 109 7.93 -14.79 -36.14
C ARG A 109 9.15 -15.64 -35.91
#